data_AF-A0A351NV79-F1
#
_entry.id   AF-A0A351NV79-F1
#
_cell.length_a   1.000
_cell.length_b   1.000
_cell.length_c   1.000
_cell.angle_alpha   90.00
_cell.angle_beta   90.00
_cell.angle_gamma   90.00
#
_symmetry.space_group_name_H-M   'P 1'
#
loop_
_entity.id
_entity.type
_entity.pdbx_description
1 polymer ?
#
loop_
_entity_poly.entity_id
_entity_poly.type
_entity_poly.pdbx_seq_one_letter_code
_entity_poly.pdbx_strand_id
1 'polypeptide(L)'
;MLKLPYLKNIPQLSYLGFNRPSTSVLGVDISSRAVKLVQLELQGQGYHVTAAGAEALPLGALRDGMVVNEAAVSKVLKHVYDTSGATSKDAAIAVSGSSVLSKIVELPARMNQKQLAARIQLAASESIPLPLEEIYLDYAVLGY
;
A
#
# COMPACT_ATOMS: atom_id res chain seq x y z
N MET A 1 10.54 -15.39 -12.96
CA MET A 1 9.10 -15.65 -12.72
C MET A 1 8.69 -14.90 -11.45
N LEU A 2 8.45 -13.59 -11.56
CA LEU A 2 8.04 -12.75 -10.44
C LEU A 2 6.58 -13.10 -10.09
N LYS A 3 6.39 -13.85 -9.01
CA LYS A 3 5.09 -13.94 -8.35
C LYS A 3 4.84 -12.56 -7.74
N LEU A 4 3.76 -11.91 -8.15
CA LEU A 4 3.13 -10.81 -7.43
C LEU A 4 2.14 -11.43 -6.42
N PRO A 5 2.52 -11.68 -5.15
CA PRO A 5 1.59 -12.13 -4.12
C PRO A 5 0.70 -11.00 -3.58
N TYR A 6 1.12 -9.73 -3.72
CA TYR A 6 0.48 -8.61 -3.02
C TYR A 6 -0.84 -8.12 -3.65
N LEU A 7 -1.04 -8.31 -4.96
CA LEU A 7 -2.27 -7.86 -5.64
C LEU A 7 -3.36 -8.95 -5.73
N LYS A 8 -3.05 -10.20 -5.38
CA LYS A 8 -4.02 -11.31 -5.45
C LYS A 8 -5.03 -11.33 -4.30
N ASN A 9 -4.78 -10.55 -3.25
CA ASN A 9 -5.64 -10.48 -2.07
C ASN A 9 -6.46 -9.18 -1.96
N ILE A 10 -6.50 -8.36 -3.01
CA ILE A 10 -7.59 -7.39 -3.12
C ILE A 10 -8.83 -8.21 -3.47
N PRO A 11 -9.89 -8.26 -2.65
CA PRO A 11 -11.07 -9.07 -2.92
C PRO A 11 -11.78 -8.56 -4.18
N GLN A 12 -11.36 -9.09 -5.33
CA GLN A 12 -12.03 -8.93 -6.61
C GLN A 12 -13.15 -9.98 -6.63
N LEU A 13 -14.40 -9.52 -6.69
CA LEU A 13 -15.69 -10.25 -6.76
C LEU A 13 -16.47 -10.36 -5.44
N SER A 14 -17.55 -9.57 -5.36
CA SER A 14 -18.86 -10.05 -4.88
C SER A 14 -19.98 -9.12 -5.35
N TYR A 15 -20.65 -9.53 -6.41
CA TYR A 15 -21.93 -8.97 -6.85
C TYR A 15 -23.10 -9.90 -6.53
N LEU A 16 -22.92 -10.90 -5.66
CA LEU A 16 -24.02 -11.73 -5.17
C LEU A 16 -24.15 -11.56 -3.66
N GLY A 17 -25.30 -11.02 -3.26
CA GLY A 17 -25.64 -10.72 -1.88
C GLY A 17 -25.70 -11.97 -1.02
N PHE A 18 -24.86 -12.01 0.00
CA PHE A 18 -25.13 -12.53 1.33
C PHE A 18 -24.19 -11.78 2.28
N ASN A 19 -24.72 -11.40 3.45
CA ASN A 19 -24.13 -10.59 4.51
C ASN A 19 -22.60 -10.76 4.64
N ARG A 20 -21.81 -9.80 4.14
CA ARG A 20 -20.35 -9.79 4.32
C ARG A 20 -20.02 -9.16 5.68
N PRO A 21 -19.14 -9.77 6.51
CA PRO A 21 -18.47 -9.00 7.55
C PRO A 21 -17.77 -7.82 6.86
N SER A 22 -17.97 -6.61 7.36
CA SER A 22 -17.30 -5.40 6.85
C SER A 22 -15.81 -5.69 6.78
N THR A 23 -15.25 -5.75 5.56
CA THR A 23 -13.81 -5.92 5.38
C THR A 23 -13.18 -4.57 5.70
N SER A 24 -12.97 -4.32 6.99
CA SER A 24 -12.33 -3.11 7.46
C SER A 24 -10.82 -3.27 7.32
N VAL A 25 -10.18 -2.32 6.64
CA VAL A 25 -8.72 -2.25 6.53
C VAL A 25 -8.22 -1.11 7.40
N LEU A 26 -7.14 -1.34 8.14
CA LEU A 26 -6.46 -0.31 8.92
C LEU A 26 -5.56 0.53 8.01
N GLY A 27 -5.86 1.81 7.84
CA GLY A 27 -4.93 2.75 7.23
C GLY A 27 -3.82 3.08 8.22
N VAL A 28 -2.56 2.88 7.83
CA VAL A 28 -1.38 3.19 8.66
C VAL A 28 -0.46 4.14 7.90
N ASP A 29 -0.13 5.27 8.53
CA ASP A 29 0.84 6.25 8.04
C ASP A 29 2.06 6.26 8.97
N ILE A 30 3.24 5.94 8.44
CA ILE A 30 4.50 5.96 9.17
C ILE A 30 5.34 7.12 8.62
N SER A 31 5.43 8.18 9.40
CA SER A 31 6.21 9.37 9.08
C SER A 31 7.46 9.48 9.96
N SER A 32 8.36 10.42 9.66
CA SER A 32 9.56 10.65 10.49
C SER A 32 9.26 11.14 11.91
N ARG A 33 8.03 11.53 12.21
CA ARG A 33 7.62 12.12 13.49
C ARG A 33 6.61 11.29 14.26
N ALA A 34 5.83 10.46 13.59
CA ALA A 34 4.73 9.73 14.21
C ALA A 34 4.27 8.54 13.37
N VAL A 35 3.72 7.55 14.05
CA VAL A 35 2.83 6.55 13.47
C VAL A 35 1.40 7.04 13.69
N LYS A 36 0.59 7.04 12.63
CA LYS A 36 -0.85 7.32 12.69
C LYS A 36 -1.61 6.12 12.14
N LEU A 37 -2.77 5.84 12.70
CA LEU A 37 -3.69 4.84 12.16
C LEU A 37 -5.13 5.33 12.16
N VAL A 38 -5.91 4.80 11.22
CA VAL A 38 -7.36 4.97 11.15
C VAL A 38 -8.00 3.69 10.63
N GLN A 39 -9.06 3.23 11.30
CA GLN A 39 -9.90 2.13 10.83
C GLN A 39 -11.23 2.71 10.36
N LEU A 40 -11.61 2.36 9.12
CA LEU A 40 -12.87 2.77 8.52
C LEU A 40 -13.75 1.55 8.25
N GLU A 41 -15.05 1.73 8.46
CA GLU A 41 -16.07 0.78 8.03
C GLU A 41 -17.08 1.44 7.10
N LEU A 42 -17.51 0.69 6.09
CA LEU A 42 -18.58 1.11 5.20
C LEU A 42 -19.93 0.86 5.89
N GLN A 43 -20.69 1.91 6.12
CA GLN A 43 -22.04 1.85 6.68
C GLN A 43 -23.01 2.53 5.70
N GLY A 44 -23.84 1.73 5.04
CA GLY A 44 -24.72 2.22 3.97
C GLY A 44 -23.91 2.79 2.80
N GLN A 45 -24.04 4.09 2.56
CA GLN A 45 -23.35 4.84 1.49
C GLN A 45 -22.14 5.65 2.02
N GLY A 46 -21.86 5.60 3.32
CA GLY A 46 -20.84 6.41 3.97
C GLY A 46 -19.76 5.60 4.68
N TYR A 47 -18.67 6.26 5.04
CA TYR A 47 -17.61 5.68 5.87
C TYR A 47 -17.68 6.23 7.29
N HIS A 48 -17.47 5.35 8.25
CA HIS A 48 -17.39 5.70 9.67
C HIS A 48 -16.04 5.31 10.24
N VAL A 49 -15.47 6.19 11.06
CA VAL A 49 -14.24 5.91 11.81
C VAL A 49 -14.59 5.04 13.00
N THR A 50 -14.05 3.82 13.04
CA THR A 50 -14.25 2.87 14.15
C THR A 50 -13.07 2.84 15.11
N ALA A 51 -11.88 3.26 14.66
CA ALA A 51 -10.70 3.46 15.49
C ALA A 51 -9.78 4.51 14.87
N ALA A 52 -9.05 5.24 15.72
CA ALA A 52 -8.00 6.16 15.31
C ALA A 52 -6.96 6.30 16.40
N GLY A 53 -5.71 6.58 16.02
CA GLY A 53 -4.62 6.77 16.97
C GLY A 53 -3.42 7.42 16.31
N ALA A 54 -2.64 8.14 17.12
CA ALA A 54 -1.38 8.71 16.69
C ALA A 54 -0.39 8.72 17.85
N GLU A 55 0.84 8.34 17.58
CA GLU A 55 1.91 8.32 18.58
C GLU A 55 3.24 8.77 17.96
N ALA A 56 3.99 9.57 18.72
CA ALA A 56 5.24 10.12 18.28
C ALA A 56 6.31 9.03 18.13
N LEU A 57 7.12 9.13 17.07
CA LEU A 57 8.29 8.30 16.89
C LEU A 57 9.53 8.99 17.46
N PRO A 58 10.48 8.22 18.05
CA PRO A 58 11.78 8.75 18.40
C PRO A 58 12.49 9.35 17.19
N LEU A 59 13.22 10.45 17.40
CA LEU A 59 14.05 11.05 16.36
C LEU A 59 15.06 10.03 15.83
N GLY A 60 15.21 9.99 14.51
CA GLY A 60 16.10 9.04 13.84
C GLY A 60 15.53 7.63 13.69
N ALA A 61 14.25 7.38 14.01
CA ALA A 61 13.62 6.09 13.71
C ALA A 61 13.47 5.85 12.19
N LEU A 62 13.27 6.93 11.44
CA LEU A 62 13.30 6.95 9.98
C LEU A 62 14.39 7.91 9.49
N ARG A 63 15.03 7.56 8.38
CA ARG A 63 15.98 8.41 7.65
C ARG A 63 15.68 8.32 6.16
N ASP A 64 15.51 9.46 5.50
CA ASP A 64 15.21 9.56 4.06
C ASP A 64 13.99 8.71 3.61
N GLY A 65 12.97 8.60 4.47
CA GLY A 65 11.77 7.80 4.21
C GLY A 65 11.94 6.30 4.45
N MET A 66 13.12 5.85 4.87
CA MET A 66 13.41 4.46 5.20
C MET A 66 13.38 4.24 6.71
N VAL A 67 12.81 3.12 7.14
CA VAL A 67 12.88 2.67 8.54
C VAL A 67 14.31 2.22 8.84
N VAL A 68 14.98 2.91 9.76
CA VAL A 68 16.34 2.57 10.21
C VAL A 68 16.36 1.97 11.62
N ASN A 69 15.31 2.22 12.42
CA ASN A 69 15.12 1.57 13.72
C ASN A 69 13.78 0.86 13.76
N GLU A 70 13.77 -0.38 13.26
CA GLU A 70 12.59 -1.24 13.22
C GLU A 70 11.99 -1.51 14.61
N ALA A 71 12.83 -1.67 15.63
CA ALA A 71 12.38 -1.92 17.00
C ALA A 71 11.60 -0.72 17.58
N ALA A 72 12.05 0.50 17.31
CA ALA A 72 11.33 1.71 17.74
C ALA A 72 9.98 1.84 17.00
N VAL A 73 9.97 1.64 15.68
CA VAL A 73 8.75 1.75 14.88
C VAL A 73 7.72 0.69 15.26
N SER A 74 8.14 -0.57 15.38
CA SER A 74 7.26 -1.68 15.76
C SER A 74 6.68 -1.50 17.16
N LYS A 75 7.46 -1.02 18.13
CA LYS A 75 6.98 -0.73 19.49
C LYS A 75 5.90 0.34 19.48
N VAL A 76 6.14 1.45 18.79
CA VAL A 76 5.17 2.55 18.68
C VAL A 76 3.91 2.10 17.92
N LEU A 77 4.08 1.40 16.79
CA LEU A 77 2.96 0.85 16.01
C LEU A 77 2.10 -0.12 16.85
N LYS A 78 2.73 -1.00 17.63
CA LYS A 78 2.04 -1.92 18.54
C LYS A 78 1.24 -1.16 19.59
N HIS A 79 1.85 -0.16 20.22
CA HIS A 79 1.21 0.60 21.28
C HIS A 79 0.02 1.42 20.76
N VAL A 80 0.17 2.16 19.65
CA VAL A 80 -0.96 2.91 19.06
C VAL A 80 -2.05 1.96 18.57
N TYR A 81 -1.72 0.78 18.05
CA TYR A 81 -2.70 -0.23 17.67
C TYR A 81 -3.51 -0.70 18.88
N ASP A 82 -2.84 -1.14 19.95
CA ASP A 82 -3.47 -1.68 21.15
C ASP A 82 -4.34 -0.65 21.89
N THR A 83 -4.01 0.64 21.79
CA THR A 83 -4.72 1.72 22.49
C THR A 83 -5.80 2.41 21.65
N SER A 84 -5.81 2.23 20.33
CA SER A 84 -6.77 2.90 19.42
C SER A 84 -8.17 2.29 19.36
N GLY A 85 -8.35 1.07 19.85
CA GLY A 85 -9.58 0.29 19.64
C GLY A 85 -9.68 -0.37 18.26
N ALA A 86 -8.63 -0.30 17.43
CA ALA A 86 -8.58 -0.97 16.14
C ALA A 86 -8.65 -2.50 16.30
N THR A 87 -9.43 -3.14 15.44
CA THR A 87 -9.67 -4.59 15.48
C THR A 87 -9.13 -5.30 14.24
N SER A 88 -9.03 -4.60 13.11
CA SER A 88 -8.48 -5.18 11.88
C SER A 88 -7.00 -5.53 12.04
N LYS A 89 -6.58 -6.63 11.40
CA LYS A 89 -5.18 -7.05 11.28
C LYS A 89 -4.62 -6.81 9.88
N ASP A 90 -5.49 -6.54 8.91
CA ASP A 90 -5.11 -6.17 7.57
C ASP A 90 -4.89 -4.67 7.52
N ALA A 91 -3.73 -4.25 7.02
CA ALA A 91 -3.34 -2.85 6.98
C ALA A 91 -2.98 -2.41 5.55
N ALA A 92 -3.40 -1.19 5.21
CA ALA A 92 -2.92 -0.45 4.05
C ALA A 92 -1.93 0.61 4.52
N ILE A 93 -0.74 0.62 3.90
CA ILE A 93 0.33 1.55 4.21
C ILE A 93 0.83 2.21 2.94
N ALA A 94 1.28 3.47 3.04
CA ALA A 94 1.96 4.17 1.98
C ALA A 94 3.48 4.06 2.14
N VAL A 95 4.18 3.95 1.01
CA VAL A 95 5.64 4.12 0.95
C VAL A 95 5.99 5.61 0.80
N SER A 96 7.21 5.99 1.18
CA SER A 96 7.66 7.37 1.00
C SER A 96 7.63 7.78 -0.48
N GLY A 97 7.15 8.98 -0.80
CA GLY A 97 7.20 9.49 -2.18
C GLY A 97 8.63 9.57 -2.72
N SER A 98 9.63 9.77 -1.85
CA SER A 98 11.05 9.78 -2.24
C SER A 98 11.59 8.41 -2.67
N SER A 99 10.89 7.32 -2.33
CA SER A 99 11.25 5.96 -2.73
C SER A 99 10.45 5.45 -3.94
N VAL A 100 9.63 6.30 -4.56
CA VAL A 100 8.76 5.93 -5.69
C VAL A 100 9.13 6.72 -6.93
N LEU A 101 9.28 6.01 -8.05
CA LEU A 101 9.39 6.60 -9.37
C LEU A 101 8.14 6.26 -10.18
N SER A 102 7.41 7.28 -10.64
CA SER A 102 6.19 7.12 -11.42
C SER A 102 6.38 7.70 -12.82
N LYS A 103 6.00 6.94 -13.85
CA LYS A 103 6.06 7.36 -15.26
C LYS A 103 4.84 6.87 -16.02
N ILE A 104 4.26 7.75 -16.84
CA ILE A 104 3.21 7.38 -17.79
C ILE A 104 3.88 6.86 -19.06
N VAL A 105 3.40 5.73 -19.58
CA VAL A 105 3.88 5.11 -20.82
C VAL A 105 2.69 4.91 -21.76
N GLU A 106 2.83 5.36 -22.99
CA GLU A 106 1.84 5.13 -24.04
C GLU A 106 2.10 3.79 -24.73
N LEU A 107 1.09 2.93 -24.77
CA LEU A 107 1.16 1.62 -25.40
C LEU A 107 -0.07 1.41 -26.30
N PRO A 108 0.05 0.65 -27.40
CA PRO A 108 -1.09 0.27 -28.22
C PRO A 108 -2.23 -0.40 -27.43
N ALA A 109 -3.47 0.06 -27.63
CA ALA A 109 -4.66 -0.32 -26.84
C ALA A 109 -5.05 -1.82 -26.91
N ARG A 110 -4.53 -2.58 -27.88
CA ARG A 110 -4.89 -3.98 -28.12
C ARG A 110 -3.77 -4.93 -27.71
N MET A 111 -3.46 -4.98 -26.42
CA MET A 111 -2.53 -5.95 -25.84
C MET A 111 -3.23 -6.83 -24.81
N ASN A 112 -2.93 -8.13 -24.84
CA ASN A 112 -3.30 -8.99 -23.72
C ASN A 112 -2.39 -8.72 -22.51
N GLN A 113 -2.78 -9.22 -21.33
CA GLN A 113 -2.06 -8.96 -20.08
C GLN A 113 -0.57 -9.36 -20.12
N LYS A 114 -0.23 -10.45 -20.80
CA LYS A 114 1.17 -10.90 -20.92
C LYS A 114 1.99 -9.96 -21.81
N GLN A 115 1.41 -9.52 -22.92
CA GLN A 115 2.03 -8.56 -23.83
C GLN A 115 2.23 -7.21 -23.13
N LEU A 116 1.23 -6.73 -22.40
CA LEU A 116 1.29 -5.50 -21.63
C LEU A 116 2.41 -5.57 -20.58
N ALA A 117 2.44 -6.63 -19.77
CA ALA A 117 3.49 -6.80 -18.74
C ALA A 117 4.91 -6.81 -19.35
N ALA A 118 5.09 -7.49 -20.48
CA ALA A 118 6.39 -7.52 -21.17
C ALA A 118 6.80 -6.13 -21.69
N ARG A 119 5.86 -5.35 -22.23
CA ARG A 119 6.12 -3.97 -22.69
C ARG A 119 6.44 -3.02 -21.54
N ILE A 120 5.73 -3.15 -20.41
CA ILE A 120 6.00 -2.35 -19.21
C ILE A 120 7.38 -2.67 -18.65
N GLN A 121 7.78 -3.95 -18.58
CA GLN A 121 9.13 -4.32 -18.14
C GLN A 121 10.22 -3.74 -19.05
N LEU A 122 10.03 -3.80 -20.37
CA LEU A 122 10.97 -3.21 -21.32
C LEU A 122 11.08 -1.68 -21.10
N ALA A 123 9.95 -0.99 -21.05
CA ALA A 123 9.92 0.45 -20.82
C ALA A 123 10.55 0.86 -19.48
N ALA A 124 10.36 0.04 -18.43
CA ALA A 124 10.99 0.23 -17.13
C ALA A 124 12.51 0.06 -17.22
N SER A 125 13.02 -0.99 -17.88
CA SER A 125 14.46 -1.21 -18.04
C SER A 125 15.19 -0.09 -18.78
N GLU A 126 14.50 0.60 -19.70
CA GLU A 126 15.06 1.73 -20.45
C GLU A 126 15.01 3.05 -19.65
N SER A 127 14.11 3.16 -18.67
CA SER A 127 13.82 4.42 -17.97
C SER A 127 14.33 4.47 -16.54
N ILE A 128 14.50 3.32 -15.88
CA ILE A 128 14.87 3.22 -14.48
C ILE A 128 16.36 2.89 -14.39
N PRO A 129 17.17 3.71 -13.71
CA PRO A 129 18.64 3.53 -13.65
C PRO A 129 19.09 2.36 -12.76
N LEU A 130 18.16 1.69 -12.08
CA LEU A 130 18.41 0.55 -11.21
C LEU A 130 18.02 -0.76 -11.93
N PRO A 131 18.70 -1.88 -11.63
CA PRO A 131 18.28 -3.20 -12.11
C PRO A 131 16.83 -3.50 -11.72
N LEU A 132 16.09 -4.17 -12.60
CA LEU A 132 14.69 -4.53 -12.34
C LEU A 132 14.56 -5.49 -11.14
N GLU A 133 15.61 -6.25 -10.85
CA GLU A 133 15.69 -7.17 -9.72
C GLU A 133 15.79 -6.46 -8.37
N GLU A 134 16.18 -5.18 -8.35
CA GLU A 134 16.34 -4.37 -7.15
C GLU A 134 15.12 -3.49 -6.83
N ILE A 135 14.06 -3.55 -7.67
CA ILE A 135 12.88 -2.70 -7.52
C ILE A 135 11.59 -3.51 -7.45
N TYR A 136 10.58 -2.91 -6.81
CA TYR A 136 9.20 -3.34 -6.94
C TYR A 136 8.53 -2.54 -8.07
N LEU A 137 8.05 -3.25 -9.09
CA LEU A 137 7.37 -2.66 -10.25
C LEU A 137 5.88 -3.00 -10.21
N ASP A 138 5.04 -1.99 -10.36
CA ASP A 138 3.60 -2.12 -10.54
C ASP A 138 3.12 -1.12 -11.60
N TYR A 139 1.94 -1.36 -12.18
CA TYR A 139 1.34 -0.49 -13.18
C TYR A 139 -0.19 -0.55 -13.15
N ALA A 140 -0.81 0.55 -13.56
CA ALA A 140 -2.25 0.65 -13.75
C ALA A 140 -2.56 1.22 -15.15
N VAL A 141 -3.56 0.66 -15.82
CA VAL A 141 -4.05 1.18 -17.10
C VAL A 141 -4.94 2.39 -16.82
N LEU A 142 -4.58 3.54 -17.35
CA LEU A 142 -5.28 4.82 -17.11
C LEU A 142 -6.44 5.06 -18.09
N GLY A 143 -6.42 4.42 -19.27
CA GLY A 143 -7.42 4.59 -20.33
C GLY A 143 -7.09 3.74 -21.56
N TYR A 144 -8.02 3.72 -22.53
CA TYR A 144 -7.90 3.04 -23.82
C TYR A 144 -8.15 4.00 -24.98
#